data_AF-A0A7S1RX15-F1
#
_entry.id   AF-A0A7S1RX15-F1
#
_cell.length_a   1.000
_cell.length_b   1.000
_cell.length_c   1.000
_cell.angle_alpha   90.00
_cell.angle_beta   90.00
_cell.angle_gamma   90.00
#
_symmetry.space_group_name_H-M   'P 1'
#
loop_
_entity.id
_entity.type
_entity.pdbx_description
1 polymer ?
#
loop_
_entity_poly.entity_id
_entity_poly.type
_entity_poly.pdbx_seq_one_letter_code
_entity_poly.pdbx_strand_id
1 'polypeptide(L)'
;ECHRGAFDGQSCADEAVLRRWREAWARAPPAELGGRQHFRVSEGAETYAELQGRAEAALEELLAAPAGGAEGPLWVFSHSVTIRALLWRALGLPADLHPLGICNCSVTIIERSIQPPSGWRVVEMNDTSHMHAKAAVATAY
;
A
#
# COMPACT_ATOMS: atom_id res chain seq x y z
N GLU A 1 -3.68 -0.19 13.45
CA GLU A 1 -2.66 0.03 12.41
C GLU A 1 -1.35 -0.52 12.96
N CYS A 2 -0.86 -1.65 12.45
CA CYS A 2 0.43 -2.20 12.85
C CYS A 2 1.49 -1.54 11.96
N HIS A 3 2.52 -0.93 12.54
CA HIS A 3 3.52 -0.23 11.73
C HIS A 3 4.96 -0.65 12.03
N ARG A 4 5.59 -1.20 10.98
CA ARG A 4 7.00 -1.04 10.57
C ARG A 4 8.08 -1.19 11.65
N GLY A 5 8.35 -2.44 12.04
CA GLY A 5 9.68 -2.85 12.53
C GLY A 5 9.79 -3.17 14.02
N ALA A 6 8.80 -2.80 14.84
CA ALA A 6 8.62 -3.40 16.16
C ALA A 6 7.14 -3.39 16.50
N PHE A 7 6.55 -4.57 16.74
CA PHE A 7 5.25 -4.66 17.39
C PHE A 7 5.47 -4.41 18.89
N ASP A 8 5.66 -3.15 19.27
CA ASP A 8 5.87 -2.74 20.66
C ASP A 8 4.54 -2.48 21.41
N GLY A 9 3.41 -2.56 20.68
CA GLY A 9 2.06 -2.35 21.23
C GLY A 9 1.74 -0.89 21.59
N GLN A 10 2.60 0.06 21.21
CA GLN A 10 2.43 1.46 21.61
C GLN A 10 1.46 2.19 20.68
N SER A 11 0.58 3.00 21.28
CA SER A 11 -0.49 3.71 20.56
C SER A 11 0.01 5.01 19.94
N CYS A 12 -0.49 5.32 18.74
CA CYS A 12 -0.33 6.63 18.10
C CYS A 12 -0.96 7.78 18.91
N ALA A 13 -1.84 7.45 19.86
CA ALA A 13 -2.47 8.41 20.76
C ALA A 13 -1.55 8.88 21.89
N ASP A 14 -0.42 8.20 22.12
CA ASP A 14 0.60 8.65 23.07
C ASP A 14 1.48 9.72 22.40
N GLU A 15 1.51 10.93 22.96
CA GLU A 15 2.26 12.06 22.41
C GLU A 15 3.78 11.82 22.36
N ALA A 16 4.34 11.08 23.34
CA ALA A 16 5.75 10.77 23.37
C ALA A 16 6.12 9.79 22.26
N VAL A 17 5.24 8.82 22.00
CA VAL A 17 5.34 7.87 20.88
C VAL A 17 5.23 8.63 19.56
N LEU A 18 4.22 9.49 19.39
CA LEU A 18 4.02 10.30 18.21
C LEU A 18 5.21 11.23 17.92
N ARG A 19 5.78 11.87 18.97
CA ARG A 19 6.97 12.72 18.83
C ARG A 19 8.19 11.91 18.40
N ARG A 20 8.45 10.77 19.06
CA ARG A 20 9.54 9.85 18.69
C ARG A 20 9.41 9.40 17.23
N TRP A 21 8.18 9.14 16.78
CA TRP A 21 7.90 8.79 15.39
C TRP A 21 8.16 9.93 14.42
N ARG A 22 7.68 11.15 14.72
CA ARG A 22 7.96 12.34 13.90
C ARG A 22 9.45 12.61 13.78
N GLU A 23 10.19 12.44 14.86
CA GLU A 23 11.65 12.58 14.86
C GLU A 23 12.34 11.48 14.03
N ALA A 24 11.91 10.23 14.13
CA ALA A 24 12.44 9.15 13.30
C ALA A 24 12.16 9.38 11.80
N TRP A 25 10.97 9.90 11.47
CA TRP A 25 10.60 10.30 10.12
C TRP A 25 11.45 11.46 9.59
N ALA A 26 11.76 12.44 10.46
CA ALA A 26 12.63 13.57 10.11
C ALA A 26 14.11 13.17 9.99
N ARG A 27 14.54 12.10 10.68
CA ARG A 27 15.91 11.59 10.70
C ARG A 27 16.23 10.59 9.60
N ALA A 28 15.28 10.13 8.80
CA ALA A 28 15.61 9.46 7.55
C ALA A 28 16.14 10.55 6.61
N PRO A 29 17.47 10.67 6.38
CA PRO A 29 17.94 11.64 5.43
C PRO A 29 17.27 11.33 4.09
N PRO A 30 16.87 12.33 3.29
CA PRO A 30 16.70 12.12 1.86
C PRO A 30 18.10 11.69 1.37
N ALA A 31 18.39 10.40 1.39
CA ALA A 31 19.69 9.90 1.02
C ALA A 31 19.88 10.20 -0.46
N GLU A 32 20.86 11.07 -0.70
CA GLU A 32 21.32 11.55 -1.99
C GLU A 32 21.65 10.39 -2.92
N LEU A 33 20.68 9.99 -3.74
CA LEU A 33 20.85 9.27 -5.00
C LEU A 33 19.64 9.64 -5.89
N GLY A 34 19.59 10.89 -6.34
CA GLY A 34 18.65 11.33 -7.37
C GLY A 34 17.19 11.49 -6.95
N GLY A 35 16.90 11.84 -5.69
CA GLY A 35 15.54 12.26 -5.27
C GLY A 35 14.55 11.13 -4.95
N ARG A 36 15.04 9.93 -4.62
CA ARG A 36 14.23 8.73 -4.40
C ARG A 36 13.99 8.47 -2.91
N GLN A 37 12.71 8.41 -2.48
CA GLN A 37 12.37 8.02 -1.11
C GLN A 37 12.48 6.50 -0.95
N HIS A 38 13.58 6.06 -0.33
CA HIS A 38 13.70 4.67 0.09
C HIS A 38 12.87 4.42 1.35
N PHE A 39 11.95 3.46 1.29
CA PHE A 39 11.48 2.79 2.50
C PHE A 39 12.63 1.94 3.04
N ARG A 40 13.56 2.56 3.73
CA ARG A 40 14.44 1.89 4.69
C ARG A 40 14.44 2.77 5.92
N VAL A 41 13.34 2.70 6.67
CA VAL A 41 13.13 3.50 7.89
C VAL A 41 14.22 3.20 8.94
N SER A 42 14.87 2.04 8.82
CA SER A 42 16.06 1.63 9.55
C SER A 42 16.91 0.67 8.71
N GLU A 43 18.14 0.43 9.14
CA GLU A 43 18.94 -0.70 8.66
C GLU A 43 18.16 -2.01 8.84
N GLY A 44 18.25 -2.91 7.85
CA GLY A 44 17.51 -4.18 7.83
C GLY A 44 16.02 -4.08 7.47
N ALA A 45 15.47 -2.88 7.25
CA ALA A 45 14.09 -2.73 6.80
C ALA A 45 13.89 -3.14 5.32
N GLU A 46 12.71 -3.67 5.03
CA GLU A 46 12.26 -4.04 3.67
C GLU A 46 12.16 -2.79 2.77
N THR A 47 12.73 -2.85 1.58
CA THR A 47 12.63 -1.84 0.53
C THR A 47 11.29 -1.92 -0.21
N TYR A 48 10.92 -0.84 -0.92
CA TYR A 48 9.75 -0.89 -1.80
C TYR A 48 9.88 -1.94 -2.91
N ALA A 49 11.07 -2.19 -3.44
CA ALA A 49 11.29 -3.22 -4.46
C ALA A 49 11.08 -4.64 -3.88
N GLU A 50 11.57 -4.90 -2.67
CA GLU A 50 11.33 -6.17 -1.97
C GLU A 50 9.84 -6.35 -1.64
N LEU A 51 9.18 -5.31 -1.14
CA LEU A 51 7.74 -5.32 -0.90
C LEU A 51 6.94 -5.55 -2.19
N GLN A 52 7.32 -4.92 -3.31
CA GLN A 52 6.71 -5.14 -4.62
C GLN A 52 6.79 -6.60 -5.04
N GLY A 53 8.00 -7.17 -4.98
CA GLY A 53 8.23 -8.57 -5.35
C GLY A 53 7.41 -9.53 -4.49
N ARG A 54 7.42 -9.33 -3.16
CA ARG A 54 6.65 -10.17 -2.23
C ARG A 54 5.14 -10.03 -2.39
N ALA A 55 4.64 -8.80 -2.63
CA ALA A 55 3.22 -8.56 -2.82
C ALA A 55 2.70 -9.15 -4.14
N GLU A 56 3.48 -9.04 -5.22
CA GLU A 56 3.15 -9.66 -6.51
C GLU A 56 3.16 -11.19 -6.42
N ALA A 57 4.20 -11.77 -5.81
CA ALA A 57 4.26 -13.22 -5.59
C ALA A 57 3.03 -13.71 -4.81
N ALA A 58 2.62 -13.00 -3.76
CA ALA A 58 1.42 -13.33 -3.01
C ALA A 58 0.14 -13.24 -3.86
N LEU A 59 0.02 -12.26 -4.76
CA LEU A 59 -1.12 -12.17 -5.69
C LEU A 59 -1.15 -13.36 -6.67
N GLU A 60 0.00 -13.72 -7.24
CA GLU A 60 0.10 -14.86 -8.16
C GLU A 60 -0.22 -16.18 -7.45
N GLU A 61 0.24 -16.36 -6.21
CA GLU A 61 -0.12 -17.52 -5.38
C GLU A 61 -1.62 -17.59 -5.10
N LEU A 62 -2.26 -16.46 -4.77
CA LEU A 62 -3.70 -16.41 -4.54
C LEU A 62 -4.51 -16.72 -5.80
N LEU A 63 -4.07 -16.24 -6.97
CA LEU A 63 -4.70 -16.55 -8.25
C LEU A 63 -4.53 -18.01 -8.66
N ALA A 64 -3.39 -18.63 -8.32
CA ALA A 64 -3.12 -20.03 -8.64
C ALA A 64 -3.82 -21.02 -7.69
N ALA A 65 -4.34 -20.56 -6.55
CA ALA A 65 -5.01 -21.42 -5.58
C ALA A 65 -6.29 -22.02 -6.17
N PRO A 66 -6.66 -23.28 -5.84
CA PRO A 66 -7.88 -23.94 -6.34
C PRO A 66 -9.18 -23.17 -6.05
N ALA A 67 -9.20 -22.39 -4.96
CA ALA A 67 -10.30 -21.49 -4.61
C ALA A 67 -10.19 -20.10 -5.29
N GLY A 68 -8.98 -19.70 -5.72
CA GLY A 68 -8.73 -18.50 -6.54
C GLY A 68 -9.12 -18.68 -8.01
N GLY A 69 -9.41 -19.93 -8.43
CA GLY A 69 -10.05 -20.27 -9.70
C GLY A 69 -11.58 -20.23 -9.68
N ALA A 70 -12.21 -19.79 -8.59
CA ALA A 70 -13.65 -19.54 -8.58
C ALA A 70 -13.96 -18.35 -9.49
N GLU A 71 -14.91 -18.51 -10.41
CA GLU A 71 -15.31 -17.51 -11.42
C GLU A 71 -15.70 -16.17 -10.75
N GLY A 72 -14.74 -15.25 -10.57
CA GLY A 72 -15.01 -13.96 -9.95
C GLY A 72 -13.76 -13.17 -9.54
N PRO A 73 -13.94 -11.90 -9.12
CA PRO A 73 -12.84 -11.07 -8.65
C PRO A 73 -12.28 -11.55 -7.32
N LEU A 74 -10.96 -11.50 -7.17
CA LEU A 74 -10.26 -11.75 -5.91
C LEU A 74 -10.27 -10.47 -5.06
N TRP A 75 -10.86 -10.52 -3.87
CA TRP A 75 -10.82 -9.42 -2.90
C TRP A 75 -9.61 -9.54 -1.99
N VAL A 76 -8.75 -8.53 -2.00
CA VAL A 76 -7.53 -8.47 -1.20
C VAL A 76 -7.57 -7.27 -0.26
N PHE A 77 -7.43 -7.52 1.04
CA PHE A 77 -7.37 -6.48 2.07
C PHE A 77 -5.92 -6.23 2.45
N SER A 78 -5.48 -4.98 2.38
CA SER A 78 -4.08 -4.62 2.69
C SER A 78 -3.96 -3.20 3.22
N HIS A 79 -2.72 -2.75 3.38
CA HIS A 79 -2.38 -1.40 3.83
C HIS A 79 -1.93 -0.52 2.66
N SER A 80 -2.03 0.79 2.84
CA SER A 80 -1.67 1.79 1.82
C SER A 80 -0.25 1.62 1.28
N VAL A 81 0.70 1.10 2.07
CA VAL A 81 2.08 0.85 1.60
C VAL A 81 2.13 -0.25 0.54
N THR A 82 1.46 -1.38 0.77
CA THR A 82 1.41 -2.52 -0.15
C THR A 82 0.61 -2.19 -1.40
N ILE A 83 -0.53 -1.52 -1.23
CA ILE A 83 -1.38 -1.08 -2.34
C ILE A 83 -0.58 -0.16 -3.27
N ARG A 84 0.14 0.84 -2.73
CA ARG A 84 1.00 1.72 -3.52
C ARG A 84 2.12 0.98 -4.24
N ALA A 85 2.79 0.07 -3.55
CA ALA A 85 3.85 -0.74 -4.14
C ALA A 85 3.36 -1.47 -5.40
N LEU A 86 2.20 -2.14 -5.31
CA LEU A 86 1.56 -2.82 -6.43
C LEU A 86 1.13 -1.86 -7.53
N LEU A 87 0.55 -0.70 -7.18
CA LEU A 87 0.11 0.30 -8.16
C LEU A 87 1.28 0.89 -8.95
N TRP A 88 2.40 1.21 -8.31
CA TRP A 88 3.59 1.67 -9.01
C TRP A 88 4.08 0.63 -10.02
N ARG A 89 4.06 -0.65 -9.63
CA ARG A 89 4.44 -1.74 -10.54
C ARG A 89 3.47 -1.88 -11.71
N ALA A 90 2.16 -1.87 -11.45
CA ALA A 90 1.13 -1.93 -12.49
C ALA A 90 1.20 -0.75 -13.47
N LEU A 91 1.58 0.43 -13.00
CA LEU A 91 1.72 1.64 -13.81
C LEU A 91 3.10 1.78 -14.47
N GLY A 92 4.04 0.85 -14.24
CA GLY A 92 5.42 0.97 -14.72
C GLY A 92 6.19 2.15 -14.10
N LEU A 93 5.76 2.62 -12.93
CA LEU A 93 6.38 3.72 -12.20
C LEU A 93 7.51 3.23 -11.29
N PRO A 94 8.55 4.05 -11.08
CA PRO A 94 9.53 3.83 -10.02
C PRO A 94 8.89 3.57 -8.65
N ALA A 95 9.49 2.66 -7.88
CA ALA A 95 8.99 2.18 -6.59
C ALA A 95 9.07 3.22 -5.45
N ASP A 96 9.35 4.48 -5.78
CA ASP A 96 9.64 5.59 -4.87
C ASP A 96 9.02 6.91 -5.35
N LEU A 97 8.15 6.86 -6.38
CA LEU A 97 7.52 8.05 -6.94
C LEU A 97 6.49 8.64 -5.95
N HIS A 98 6.29 9.96 -6.03
CA HIS A 98 5.40 10.82 -5.22
C HIS A 98 4.05 10.19 -4.78
N PRO A 99 3.41 10.70 -3.70
CA PRO A 99 2.38 9.95 -2.99
C PRO A 99 1.13 9.74 -3.83
N LEU A 100 0.87 8.48 -4.21
CA LEU A 100 -0.47 8.03 -4.54
C LEU A 100 -1.31 8.07 -3.26
N GLY A 101 -2.30 8.97 -3.23
CA GLY A 101 -3.24 9.06 -2.12
C GLY A 101 -4.15 7.84 -2.10
N ILE A 102 -4.06 7.04 -1.04
CA ILE A 102 -4.95 5.91 -0.78
C ILE A 102 -5.67 6.18 0.54
N CYS A 103 -6.99 6.32 0.46
CA CYS A 103 -7.86 6.55 1.59
C CYS A 103 -8.14 5.23 2.32
N ASN A 104 -8.43 5.32 3.62
CA ASN A 104 -8.88 4.15 4.36
C ASN A 104 -10.20 3.63 3.76
N CYS A 105 -10.30 2.30 3.69
CA CYS A 105 -11.45 1.60 3.11
C CYS A 105 -11.72 1.92 1.63
N SER A 106 -10.84 2.63 0.92
CA SER A 106 -11.02 2.84 -0.51
C SER A 106 -10.88 1.54 -1.29
N VAL A 107 -11.64 1.39 -2.37
CA VAL A 107 -11.52 0.28 -3.32
C VAL A 107 -10.54 0.66 -4.43
N THR A 108 -9.73 -0.30 -4.86
CA THR A 108 -8.79 -0.15 -5.98
C THR A 108 -8.85 -1.44 -6.78
N ILE A 109 -9.08 -1.32 -8.08
CA ILE A 109 -9.27 -2.44 -9.00
C ILE A 109 -8.09 -2.49 -9.94
N ILE A 110 -7.40 -3.63 -9.93
CA ILE A 110 -6.38 -3.98 -10.93
C ILE A 110 -6.82 -5.24 -11.66
N GLU A 111 -6.42 -5.35 -12.92
CA GLU A 111 -6.72 -6.50 -13.75
C GLU A 111 -5.46 -7.01 -14.43
N ARG A 112 -5.41 -8.32 -14.69
CA ARG A 112 -4.33 -8.92 -15.46
C ARG A 112 -4.58 -8.68 -16.95
N SER A 113 -3.68 -7.97 -17.61
CA SER A 113 -3.66 -7.89 -19.06
C SER A 113 -3.32 -9.25 -19.66
N ILE A 114 -4.20 -9.76 -20.52
CA ILE A 114 -3.98 -10.95 -21.33
C ILE A 114 -3.20 -10.65 -22.62
N GLN A 115 -2.97 -9.37 -22.94
CA GLN A 115 -2.24 -8.93 -24.13
C GLN A 115 -0.78 -8.59 -23.78
N PRO A 116 0.21 -8.93 -24.62
CA PRO A 116 1.59 -8.53 -24.44
C PRO A 116 1.81 -7.00 -24.49
N PRO A 117 2.69 -6.43 -23.63
CA PRO A 117 3.34 -7.10 -22.51
C PRO A 117 2.30 -7.48 -21.43
N SER A 118 2.32 -8.74 -21.02
CA SER A 118 1.47 -9.22 -19.94
C SER A 118 1.86 -8.50 -18.65
N GLY A 119 0.87 -8.17 -17.83
CA GLY A 119 1.10 -7.39 -16.63
C GLY A 119 -0.21 -6.96 -15.97
N TRP A 120 -0.10 -6.15 -14.94
CA TRP A 120 -1.24 -5.60 -14.23
C TRP A 120 -1.62 -4.24 -14.82
N ARG A 121 -2.91 -4.01 -15.06
CA ARG A 121 -3.47 -2.70 -15.40
C ARG A 121 -4.29 -2.17 -14.23
N VAL A 122 -4.20 -0.87 -13.97
CA VAL A 122 -5.09 -0.19 -13.02
C VAL A 122 -6.38 0.17 -13.73
N VAL A 123 -7.51 -0.30 -13.22
CA VAL A 123 -8.85 0.01 -13.75
C VAL A 123 -9.48 1.12 -12.94
N GLU A 124 -9.34 1.05 -11.62
CA GLU A 124 -9.88 2.03 -10.69
C GLU A 124 -8.93 2.19 -9.51
N MET A 125 -8.79 3.42 -9.00
CA MET A 125 -7.91 3.72 -7.88
C MET A 125 -8.63 4.61 -6.88
N ASN A 126 -8.55 4.23 -5.60
CA ASN A 126 -8.99 5.03 -4.47
C ASN A 126 -10.49 5.39 -4.50
N ASP A 127 -11.36 4.48 -4.93
CA ASP A 127 -12.81 4.71 -4.88
C ASP A 127 -13.32 4.69 -3.43
N THR A 128 -13.99 5.78 -3.07
CA THR A 128 -14.57 5.99 -1.75
C THR A 128 -16.09 6.21 -1.83
N SER A 129 -16.68 6.02 -3.01
CA SER A 129 -18.09 6.33 -3.29
C SER A 129 -19.05 5.61 -2.33
N HIS A 130 -18.74 4.37 -1.96
CA HIS A 130 -19.52 3.56 -1.01
C HIS A 130 -19.56 4.14 0.41
N MET A 131 -18.63 5.02 0.77
CA MET A 131 -18.60 5.67 2.10
C MET A 131 -19.57 6.84 2.22
N HIS A 132 -20.12 7.35 1.11
CA HIS A 132 -21.09 8.45 1.14
C HIS A 132 -22.41 8.08 1.84
N ALA A 133 -22.72 6.79 2.01
CA ALA A 133 -23.86 6.36 2.82
C ALA A 133 -23.69 6.65 4.32
N LYS A 134 -22.46 6.77 4.84
CA LYS A 134 -22.22 7.08 6.27
C LYS A 134 -22.06 8.57 6.57
N ALA A 135 -21.68 9.38 5.57
CA ALA A 135 -21.61 10.83 5.75
C ALA A 135 -22.99 11.48 6.00
N ALA A 136 -24.06 10.86 5.49
CA ALA A 136 -25.45 11.28 5.76
C ALA A 136 -25.92 10.97 7.20
N VAL A 137 -25.20 10.12 7.95
CA VAL A 137 -25.56 9.73 9.32
C VAL A 137 -24.64 10.38 10.36
N ALA A 138 -23.46 10.86 9.95
CA ALA A 138 -22.46 11.47 10.83
C ALA A 138 -22.65 12.98 11.08
N THR A 139 -23.70 13.60 10.56
CA THR A 139 -24.11 14.98 10.91
C THR A 139 -25.08 15.05 12.10
N ALA A 140 -25.27 13.93 12.81
CA ALA A 140 -26.18 13.83 13.93
C ALA A 140 -25.51 13.31 15.21
N TYR A 141 -24.31 13.79 15.57
CA TYR A 141 -23.79 13.80 16.96
C TYR A 141 -22.78 14.92 17.16
#